data_AF-A0A352HS50-F1
#
_entry.id   AF-A0A352HS50-F1
#
_cell.length_a   1.000
_cell.length_b   1.000
_cell.length_c   1.000
_cell.angle_alpha   90.00
_cell.angle_beta   90.00
_cell.angle_gamma   90.00
#
_symmetry.space_group_name_H-M   'P 1'
#
loop_
_entity.id
_entity.type
_entity.pdbx_description
1 polymer ?
#
loop_
_entity_poly.entity_id
_entity_poly.type
_entity_poly.pdbx_seq_one_letter_code
_entity_poly.pdbx_strand_id
1 'polypeptide(L)'
;MLKTAKSLGVPVPKAAIRISGMVANKVRVYGTSQSRAALGIAHAYMTMNPDATLEDLRCAFQGDLRLDSDAAELFITAQQAAPCDASRYFAKPEEMLCTGDGQTVAMCQEWSKASFDRLVSVAANYGIEVAKINETRDTGKAGFSLKYLNGYVPPVKQKKKRRKWWLYLLVTAIVIVIIAIVF
;
A
#
# COMPACT_ATOMS: atom_id res chain seq x y z
N MET A 1 -40.09 -5.73 24.65
CA MET A 1 -39.61 -4.87 25.76
C MET A 1 -38.09 -4.73 25.64
N LEU A 2 -37.62 -3.80 24.81
CA LEU A 2 -36.21 -3.48 24.60
C LEU A 2 -35.92 -2.17 25.36
N LYS A 3 -35.19 -2.22 26.47
CA LYS A 3 -34.65 -1.01 27.11
C LYS A 3 -33.32 -0.67 26.47
N THR A 4 -33.31 0.48 25.81
CA THR A 4 -32.23 1.05 25.00
C THR A 4 -31.10 1.58 25.89
N ALA A 5 -29.85 1.22 25.58
CA ALA A 5 -28.63 1.80 26.16
C ALA A 5 -28.37 3.23 25.63
N LYS A 6 -29.34 4.15 25.77
CA LYS A 6 -29.22 5.56 25.39
C LYS A 6 -29.29 6.52 26.60
N SER A 7 -29.08 5.99 27.81
CA SER A 7 -29.25 6.75 29.07
C SER A 7 -27.94 7.15 29.75
N LEU A 8 -26.78 6.85 29.18
CA LEU A 8 -25.50 7.27 29.75
C LEU A 8 -24.80 8.13 28.71
N GLY A 9 -24.84 9.45 28.91
CA GLY A 9 -24.17 10.46 28.09
C GLY A 9 -22.65 10.37 28.17
N VAL A 10 -22.10 9.26 27.71
CA VAL A 10 -20.67 9.03 27.54
C VAL A 10 -20.35 9.23 26.07
N PRO A 11 -19.37 10.07 25.69
CA PRO A 11 -18.97 10.20 24.30
C PRO A 11 -18.44 8.85 23.80
N VAL A 12 -19.16 8.26 22.85
CA VAL A 12 -18.75 7.03 22.16
C VAL A 12 -17.46 7.33 21.39
N PRO A 13 -16.37 6.58 21.61
CA PRO A 13 -15.14 6.77 20.85
C PRO A 13 -15.41 6.54 19.36
N LYS A 14 -14.92 7.46 18.51
CA LYS A 14 -15.04 7.43 17.03
C LYS A 14 -14.58 6.13 16.35
N ALA A 15 -13.99 5.20 17.09
CA ALA A 15 -13.51 3.90 16.62
C ALA A 15 -14.59 2.79 16.59
N ALA A 16 -15.80 3.02 17.10
CA ALA A 16 -16.80 1.97 17.29
C ALA A 16 -18.06 2.10 16.39
N ILE A 17 -17.92 2.60 15.16
CA ILE A 17 -18.96 2.44 14.13
C ILE A 17 -18.60 1.23 13.27
N ARG A 18 -18.78 0.03 13.83
CA ARG A 18 -19.01 -1.19 13.04
C ARG A 18 -20.51 -1.43 13.00
N ILE A 19 -21.17 -0.89 11.97
CA ILE A 19 -22.57 -1.21 11.67
C ILE A 19 -22.60 -1.80 10.27
N SER A 20 -23.07 -3.06 10.22
CA SER A 20 -23.60 -3.81 9.09
C SER A 20 -23.77 -3.02 7.77
N GLY A 21 -22.74 -3.09 6.95
CA GLY A 21 -22.73 -2.70 5.55
C GLY A 21 -21.44 -3.29 5.00
N MET A 22 -21.53 -4.29 4.12
CA MET A 22 -20.34 -4.77 3.41
C MET A 22 -19.64 -3.54 2.85
N VAL A 23 -18.35 -3.34 3.18
CA VAL A 23 -17.52 -2.41 2.41
C VAL A 23 -17.64 -2.92 0.98
N ALA A 24 -18.40 -2.23 0.14
CA ALA A 24 -18.58 -2.65 -1.24
C ALA A 24 -17.18 -2.78 -1.85
N ASN A 25 -16.88 -3.94 -2.42
CA ASN A 25 -15.53 -4.21 -2.94
C ASN A 25 -15.16 -3.11 -3.93
N LYS A 26 -14.00 -2.49 -3.74
CA LYS A 26 -13.51 -1.34 -4.51
C LYS A 26 -12.62 -1.78 -5.65
N VAL A 27 -11.81 -2.81 -5.42
CA VAL A 27 -10.84 -3.34 -6.38
C VAL A 27 -10.94 -4.85 -6.42
N ARG A 28 -11.02 -5.41 -7.62
CA ARG A 28 -10.83 -6.85 -7.86
C ARG A 28 -9.48 -7.09 -8.52
N VAL A 29 -8.69 -7.97 -7.93
CA VAL A 29 -7.38 -8.41 -8.41
C VAL A 29 -7.55 -9.69 -9.22
N TYR A 30 -6.96 -9.73 -10.41
CA TYR A 30 -6.81 -10.93 -11.23
C TYR A 30 -5.33 -11.29 -11.26
N GLY A 31 -4.97 -12.54 -10.96
CA GLY A 31 -3.58 -13.01 -11.01
C GLY A 31 -3.46 -14.34 -11.73
N THR A 32 -2.35 -14.53 -12.46
CA THR A 32 -2.03 -15.80 -13.14
C THR A 32 -1.52 -16.89 -12.20
N SER A 33 -1.08 -16.50 -11.01
CA SER A 33 -0.69 -17.42 -9.94
C SER A 33 -0.97 -16.80 -8.59
N GLN A 34 -0.83 -17.60 -7.53
CA GLN A 34 -1.01 -17.14 -6.16
C GLN A 34 -0.07 -15.98 -5.82
N SER A 35 1.24 -16.11 -6.12
CA SER A 35 2.22 -15.06 -5.87
C SER A 35 1.93 -13.79 -6.66
N ARG A 36 1.42 -13.92 -7.90
CA ARG A 36 1.03 -12.77 -8.72
C ARG A 36 -0.23 -12.09 -8.21
N ALA A 37 -1.21 -12.84 -7.75
CA ALA A 37 -2.38 -12.29 -7.08
C ALA A 37 -1.99 -11.56 -5.79
N ALA A 38 -1.07 -12.12 -5.01
CA ALA A 38 -0.54 -11.46 -3.80
C ALA A 38 0.12 -10.13 -4.13
N LEU A 39 0.94 -10.09 -5.20
CA LEU A 39 1.54 -8.85 -5.68
C LEU A 39 0.48 -7.84 -6.11
N GLY A 40 -0.56 -8.29 -6.80
CA GLY A 40 -1.69 -7.46 -7.21
C GLY A 40 -2.47 -6.87 -6.03
N ILE A 41 -2.60 -7.59 -4.92
CA ILE A 41 -3.20 -7.06 -3.68
C ILE A 41 -2.38 -5.88 -3.15
N ALA A 42 -1.05 -6.02 -3.08
CA ALA A 42 -0.18 -4.95 -2.62
C ALA A 42 -0.25 -3.73 -3.55
N HIS A 43 -0.23 -3.93 -4.86
CA HIS A 43 -0.41 -2.85 -5.85
C HIS A 43 -1.78 -2.17 -5.74
N ALA A 44 -2.85 -2.94 -5.50
CA ALA A 44 -4.18 -2.39 -5.24
C ALA A 44 -4.16 -1.50 -3.99
N TYR A 45 -3.56 -1.97 -2.89
CA TYR A 45 -3.42 -1.17 -1.68
C TYR A 45 -2.66 0.14 -1.91
N MET A 46 -1.53 0.10 -2.61
CA MET A 46 -0.75 1.29 -2.95
C MET A 46 -1.50 2.26 -3.86
N THR A 47 -2.29 1.73 -4.79
CA THR A 47 -3.16 2.54 -5.67
C THR A 47 -4.26 3.24 -4.88
N MET A 48 -4.79 2.58 -3.86
CA MET A 48 -5.82 3.13 -2.98
C MET A 48 -5.25 4.13 -1.96
N ASN A 49 -3.95 4.01 -1.63
CA ASN A 49 -3.25 4.81 -0.64
C ASN A 49 -1.95 5.40 -1.24
N PRO A 50 -2.04 6.41 -2.14
CA PRO A 50 -0.91 6.88 -2.93
C PRO A 50 0.20 7.57 -2.12
N ASP A 51 -0.09 7.94 -0.88
CA ASP A 51 0.85 8.53 0.07
C ASP A 51 1.44 7.50 1.06
N ALA A 52 1.05 6.22 0.98
CA ALA A 52 1.49 5.17 1.89
C ALA A 52 3.01 4.92 1.80
N THR A 53 3.61 4.72 2.95
CA THR A 53 5.04 4.42 3.13
C THR A 53 5.29 2.91 3.20
N LEU A 54 6.56 2.50 3.24
CA LEU A 54 6.94 1.12 3.55
C LEU A 54 6.40 0.67 4.92
N GLU A 55 6.42 1.56 5.92
CA GLU A 55 5.91 1.24 7.26
C GLU A 55 4.40 0.98 7.23
N ASP A 56 3.64 1.75 6.46
CA ASP A 56 2.21 1.53 6.27
C ASP A 56 1.92 0.18 5.60
N LEU A 57 2.73 -0.23 4.62
CA LEU A 57 2.64 -1.56 3.99
C LEU A 57 2.90 -2.68 4.99
N ARG A 58 3.96 -2.55 5.81
CA ARG A 58 4.30 -3.53 6.83
C ARG A 58 3.22 -3.59 7.92
N CYS A 59 2.67 -2.45 8.33
CA CYS A 59 1.56 -2.41 9.28
C CYS A 59 0.30 -3.07 8.71
N ALA A 60 -0.01 -2.79 7.44
CA ALA A 60 -1.22 -3.31 6.79
C ALA A 60 -1.20 -4.83 6.57
N PHE A 61 -0.03 -5.40 6.31
CA PHE A 61 0.08 -6.80 5.87
C PHE A 61 1.03 -7.64 6.73
N GLN A 62 2.18 -7.13 7.14
CA GLN A 62 3.20 -7.95 7.82
C GLN A 62 2.84 -8.29 9.27
N GLY A 63 2.06 -7.46 9.97
CA GLY A 63 1.68 -7.71 11.37
C GLY A 63 0.89 -9.01 11.57
N ASP A 64 -0.18 -9.20 10.79
CA ASP A 64 -1.07 -10.37 10.91
C ASP A 64 -0.64 -11.55 10.01
N LEU A 65 0.30 -11.33 9.08
CA LEU A 65 0.84 -12.39 8.23
C LEU A 65 2.09 -13.00 8.87
N ARG A 66 1.91 -14.15 9.53
CA ARG A 66 3.01 -15.11 9.60
C ARG A 66 3.28 -15.61 8.20
N LEU A 67 4.39 -15.17 7.63
CA LEU A 67 4.97 -15.79 6.47
C LEU A 67 5.45 -17.18 6.87
N ASP A 68 4.97 -18.19 6.17
CA ASP A 68 5.50 -19.54 6.28
C ASP A 68 6.75 -19.72 5.36
N SER A 69 7.32 -18.63 4.86
CA SER A 69 8.52 -18.57 4.02
C SER A 69 9.74 -18.21 4.85
N ASP A 70 10.92 -18.67 4.43
CA ASP A 70 12.21 -18.31 5.03
C ASP A 70 12.60 -16.84 4.78
N ALA A 71 11.79 -16.09 4.04
CA ALA A 71 11.95 -14.65 3.88
C ALA A 71 11.79 -13.94 5.23
N ALA A 72 12.85 -13.29 5.69
CA ALA A 72 12.86 -12.54 6.95
C ALA A 72 11.81 -11.42 7.00
N GLU A 73 11.47 -10.83 5.85
CA GLU A 73 10.50 -9.74 5.74
C GLU A 73 9.65 -9.84 4.46
N LEU A 74 8.37 -9.47 4.56
CA LEU A 74 7.46 -9.47 3.42
C LEU A 74 7.80 -8.39 2.40
N PHE A 75 8.20 -7.21 2.91
CA PHE A 75 8.54 -6.03 2.12
C PHE A 75 9.91 -5.54 2.51
N ILE A 76 10.78 -5.40 1.52
CA ILE A 76 12.14 -4.87 1.67
C ILE A 76 12.37 -3.76 0.65
N THR A 77 13.35 -2.90 0.91
CA THR A 77 13.75 -1.86 -0.05
C THR A 77 14.45 -2.49 -1.27
N ALA A 78 14.42 -1.79 -2.41
CA ALA A 78 15.14 -2.22 -3.61
C ALA A 78 16.65 -2.43 -3.37
N GLN A 79 17.26 -1.64 -2.47
CA GLN A 79 18.67 -1.80 -2.08
C GLN A 79 18.92 -3.12 -1.35
N GLN A 80 17.99 -3.53 -0.47
CA GLN A 80 18.06 -4.81 0.25
C GLN A 80 17.74 -5.99 -0.69
N ALA A 81 16.90 -5.77 -1.71
CA ALA A 81 16.56 -6.79 -2.69
C ALA A 81 17.68 -7.04 -3.72
N ALA A 82 18.50 -6.04 -4.04
CA ALA A 82 19.57 -6.13 -5.04
C ALA A 82 20.56 -7.31 -4.83
N PRO A 83 21.04 -7.61 -3.61
CA PRO A 83 21.90 -8.77 -3.37
C PRO A 83 21.13 -10.09 -3.21
N CYS A 84 19.80 -10.06 -3.15
CA CYS A 84 18.99 -11.27 -2.97
C CYS A 84 18.80 -12.01 -4.30
N ASP A 85 18.61 -13.32 -4.23
CA ASP A 85 18.19 -14.09 -5.41
C ASP A 85 16.86 -13.54 -5.96
N ALA A 86 16.81 -13.32 -7.27
CA ALA A 86 15.64 -12.84 -8.00
C ALA A 86 14.43 -13.79 -7.88
N SER A 87 14.62 -15.01 -7.40
CA SER A 87 13.54 -15.94 -7.04
C SER A 87 12.80 -15.56 -5.75
N ARG A 88 13.45 -14.85 -4.81
CA ARG A 88 12.90 -14.56 -3.47
C ARG A 88 12.00 -13.34 -3.42
N TYR A 89 12.32 -12.30 -4.20
CA TYR A 89 11.61 -11.02 -4.18
C TYR A 89 11.28 -10.54 -5.58
N PHE A 90 10.12 -9.91 -5.74
CA PHE A 90 9.71 -9.24 -6.98
C PHE A 90 10.54 -7.97 -7.19
N ALA A 91 11.64 -8.09 -7.93
CA ALA A 91 12.64 -7.03 -8.11
C ALA A 91 12.65 -6.41 -9.53
N LYS A 92 11.76 -6.83 -10.44
CA LYS A 92 11.67 -6.20 -11.76
C LYS A 92 10.97 -4.85 -11.68
N PRO A 93 11.34 -3.86 -12.52
CA PRO A 93 10.75 -2.52 -12.48
C PRO A 93 9.23 -2.46 -12.51
N GLU A 94 8.58 -3.35 -13.28
CA GLU A 94 7.12 -3.44 -13.41
C GLU A 94 6.42 -4.16 -12.24
N GLU A 95 7.19 -4.85 -11.39
CA GLU A 95 6.68 -5.62 -10.27
C GLU A 95 6.85 -4.85 -8.94
N MET A 96 7.88 -4.02 -8.84
CA MET A 96 8.19 -3.25 -7.64
C MET A 96 7.09 -2.23 -7.29
N LEU A 97 6.94 -1.99 -6.00
CA LEU A 97 5.99 -1.02 -5.43
C LEU A 97 6.69 0.32 -5.24
N CYS A 98 6.01 1.42 -5.60
CA CYS A 98 6.48 2.78 -5.36
C CYS A 98 5.69 3.41 -4.21
N THR A 99 6.37 3.79 -3.14
CA THR A 99 5.74 4.42 -1.97
C THR A 99 5.46 5.91 -2.18
N GLY A 100 4.63 6.48 -1.30
CA GLY A 100 4.28 7.89 -1.26
C GLY A 100 5.50 8.81 -1.17
N ASP A 101 6.49 8.43 -0.37
CA ASP A 101 7.77 9.10 -0.16
C ASP A 101 8.81 8.82 -1.26
N GLY A 102 8.49 7.97 -2.24
CA GLY A 102 9.32 7.74 -3.43
C GLY A 102 10.36 6.64 -3.26
N GLN A 103 10.22 5.79 -2.24
CA GLN A 103 11.01 4.57 -2.13
C GLN A 103 10.46 3.49 -3.06
N THR A 104 11.37 2.62 -3.51
CA THR A 104 11.02 1.41 -4.27
C THR A 104 11.13 0.22 -3.35
N VAL A 105 10.07 -0.58 -3.30
CA VAL A 105 9.90 -1.70 -2.38
C VAL A 105 9.65 -2.98 -3.19
N ALA A 106 10.36 -4.04 -2.82
CA ALA A 106 10.18 -5.38 -3.35
C ALA A 106 9.37 -6.22 -2.34
N MET A 107 8.53 -7.12 -2.87
CA MET A 107 7.70 -8.02 -2.07
C MET A 107 8.18 -9.46 -2.25
N CYS A 108 8.12 -10.27 -1.19
CA CYS A 108 8.42 -11.70 -1.25
C CYS A 108 7.53 -12.43 -2.27
N GLN A 109 8.13 -13.35 -3.04
CA GLN A 109 7.43 -14.15 -4.05
C GLN A 109 6.86 -15.46 -3.53
N GLU A 110 7.34 -15.94 -2.39
CA GLU A 110 6.96 -17.24 -1.83
C GLU A 110 5.71 -17.11 -0.97
N TRP A 111 4.69 -17.90 -1.32
CA TRP A 111 3.43 -17.91 -0.61
C TRP A 111 2.94 -19.34 -0.42
N SER A 112 2.78 -19.77 0.83
CA SER A 112 1.97 -20.94 1.14
C SER A 112 0.49 -20.62 0.89
N LYS A 113 -0.35 -21.62 0.61
CA LYS A 113 -1.79 -21.42 0.46
C LYS A 113 -2.39 -20.76 1.71
N ALA A 114 -1.98 -21.18 2.90
CA ALA A 114 -2.48 -20.65 4.16
C ALA A 114 -2.10 -19.16 4.36
N SER A 115 -0.85 -18.81 4.06
CA SER A 115 -0.38 -17.41 4.09
C SER A 115 -1.14 -16.54 3.08
N PHE A 116 -1.41 -17.06 1.89
CA PHE A 116 -2.20 -16.36 0.88
C PHE A 116 -3.66 -16.18 1.28
N ASP A 117 -4.33 -17.20 1.81
CA ASP A 117 -5.72 -17.11 2.27
C ASP A 117 -5.86 -16.06 3.40
N ARG A 118 -4.85 -15.97 4.28
CA ARG A 118 -4.75 -14.89 5.28
C ARG A 118 -4.59 -13.52 4.61
N LEU A 119 -3.72 -13.39 3.61
CA LEU A 119 -3.53 -12.15 2.86
C LEU A 119 -4.83 -11.67 2.20
N VAL A 120 -5.57 -12.58 1.56
CA VAL A 120 -6.88 -12.29 0.95
C VAL A 120 -7.87 -11.79 2.00
N SER A 121 -7.88 -12.40 3.19
CA SER A 121 -8.74 -11.99 4.29
C SER A 121 -8.40 -10.59 4.81
N VAL A 122 -7.10 -10.29 4.95
CA VAL A 122 -6.63 -8.93 5.32
C VAL A 122 -6.98 -7.92 4.22
N ALA A 123 -6.79 -8.26 2.96
CA ALA A 123 -7.10 -7.41 1.81
C ALA A 123 -8.59 -7.03 1.74
N ALA A 124 -9.48 -7.94 2.11
CA ALA A 124 -10.92 -7.70 2.16
C ALA A 124 -11.29 -6.55 3.11
N ASN A 125 -10.53 -6.33 4.20
CA ASN A 125 -10.76 -5.20 5.11
C ASN A 125 -10.54 -3.83 4.43
N TYR A 126 -9.74 -3.81 3.37
CA TYR A 126 -9.51 -2.62 2.55
C TYR A 126 -10.50 -2.50 1.37
N GLY A 127 -11.39 -3.48 1.19
CA GLY A 127 -12.28 -3.57 0.03
C GLY A 127 -11.58 -4.10 -1.22
N ILE A 128 -10.51 -4.89 -1.07
CA ILE A 128 -9.82 -5.57 -2.15
C ILE A 128 -10.29 -7.02 -2.17
N GLU A 129 -10.82 -7.48 -3.31
CA GLU A 129 -11.17 -8.89 -3.53
C GLU A 129 -10.27 -9.52 -4.59
N VAL A 130 -10.13 -10.85 -4.56
CA VAL A 130 -9.33 -11.60 -5.52
C VAL A 130 -10.23 -12.50 -6.35
N ALA A 131 -10.11 -12.41 -7.67
CA ALA A 131 -10.79 -13.31 -8.60
C ALA A 131 -10.22 -14.74 -8.50
N LYS A 132 -10.93 -15.73 -9.06
CA LYS A 132 -10.36 -17.08 -9.12
C LYS A 132 -9.08 -17.05 -9.96
N ILE A 133 -8.02 -17.67 -9.45
CA ILE A 133 -6.72 -17.75 -10.14
C ILE A 133 -6.94 -18.43 -11.51
N ASN A 134 -6.32 -17.88 -12.55
CA ASN A 134 -6.49 -18.29 -13.95
C ASN A 134 -7.86 -18.02 -14.59
N GLU A 135 -8.69 -17.13 -14.02
CA GLU A 135 -9.73 -16.51 -14.82
C GLU A 135 -9.11 -15.77 -16.01
N THR A 136 -9.58 -16.09 -17.21
CA THR A 136 -9.04 -15.60 -18.49
C THR A 136 -9.17 -14.09 -18.58
N ARG A 137 -8.08 -13.39 -18.27
CA ARG A 137 -7.92 -11.96 -18.45
C ARG A 137 -6.47 -11.63 -18.76
N ASP A 138 -6.25 -10.62 -19.60
CA ASP A 138 -4.91 -10.08 -19.82
C ASP A 138 -4.39 -9.45 -18.52
N THR A 139 -3.34 -10.04 -17.97
CA THR A 139 -2.66 -9.62 -16.74
C THR A 139 -1.35 -8.87 -17.02
N GLY A 140 -1.04 -8.59 -18.29
CA GLY A 140 0.19 -7.90 -18.68
C GLY A 140 1.47 -8.56 -18.17
N LYS A 141 2.57 -7.78 -18.16
CA LYS A 141 3.92 -8.26 -17.83
C LYS A 141 4.13 -8.59 -16.35
N ALA A 142 3.43 -7.88 -15.46
CA ALA A 142 3.54 -8.09 -14.02
C ALA A 142 2.73 -9.31 -13.54
N GLY A 143 1.96 -9.99 -14.40
CA GLY A 143 1.22 -11.21 -14.08
C GLY A 143 -0.05 -10.98 -13.24
N PHE A 144 -0.47 -9.73 -13.04
CA PHE A 144 -1.75 -9.39 -12.42
C PHE A 144 -2.43 -8.19 -13.12
N SER A 145 -3.75 -8.05 -12.95
CA SER A 145 -4.48 -6.85 -13.34
C SER A 145 -5.50 -6.42 -12.28
N LEU A 146 -5.80 -5.12 -12.24
CA LEU A 146 -6.75 -4.51 -11.31
C LEU A 146 -8.02 -4.09 -12.04
N LYS A 147 -9.18 -4.39 -11.46
CA LYS A 147 -10.48 -3.88 -11.90
C LYS A 147 -11.11 -3.06 -10.79
N TYR A 148 -11.38 -1.80 -11.07
CA TYR A 148 -12.15 -0.97 -10.16
C TYR A 148 -13.63 -1.32 -10.26
N LEU A 149 -14.26 -1.43 -9.10
CA LEU A 149 -15.64 -1.88 -8.94
C LEU A 149 -16.46 -0.77 -8.29
N ASN A 150 -17.79 -0.85 -8.45
CA ASN A 150 -18.73 0.02 -7.75
C ASN A 150 -18.45 1.53 -7.93
N GLY A 151 -17.98 1.91 -9.12
CA GLY A 151 -17.65 3.31 -9.45
C GLY A 151 -16.41 3.85 -8.71
N TYR A 152 -15.61 2.98 -8.10
CA TYR A 152 -14.38 3.39 -7.42
C TYR A 152 -13.40 4.02 -8.41
N VAL A 153 -12.91 5.21 -8.05
CA VAL A 153 -11.85 5.92 -8.77
C VAL A 153 -10.69 6.07 -7.80
N PRO A 154 -9.48 5.57 -8.14
CA PRO A 154 -8.35 5.66 -7.25
C PRO A 154 -7.93 7.12 -7.04
N PRO A 155 -7.52 7.51 -5.82
CA PRO A 155 -7.05 8.85 -5.57
C PRO A 155 -5.76 9.13 -6.35
N VAL A 156 -5.68 10.32 -6.94
CA VAL A 156 -4.48 10.76 -7.65
C VAL A 156 -3.43 11.16 -6.63
N LYS A 157 -2.19 10.65 -6.77
CA LYS A 157 -1.05 11.05 -5.95
C LYS A 157 -0.88 12.57 -6.03
N GLN A 158 -1.13 13.26 -4.92
CA GLN A 158 -0.92 14.69 -4.84
C GLN A 158 0.59 14.92 -4.90
N LYS A 159 1.08 15.61 -5.93
CA LYS A 159 2.50 15.98 -6.00
C LYS A 159 2.81 16.83 -4.77
N LYS A 160 3.49 16.26 -3.77
CA LYS A 160 4.00 17.03 -2.63
C LYS A 160 4.77 18.21 -3.20
N LYS A 161 4.23 19.41 -3.02
CA LYS A 161 4.81 20.66 -3.52
C LYS A 161 6.18 20.76 -2.86
N ARG A 162 7.25 20.50 -3.62
CA ARG A 162 8.63 20.56 -3.13
C ARG A 162 8.83 21.96 -2.56
N ARG A 163 8.73 22.10 -1.25
CA ARG A 163 8.83 23.39 -0.57
C ARG A 163 10.21 23.90 -0.93
N LYS A 164 10.29 25.00 -1.68
CA LYS A 164 11.53 25.53 -2.23
C LYS A 164 12.36 26.15 -1.10
N TRP A 165 12.79 25.35 -0.14
CA TRP A 165 13.59 25.78 1.00
C TRP A 165 14.91 26.42 0.53
N TRP A 166 15.41 25.98 -0.62
CA TRP A 166 16.52 26.62 -1.33
C TRP A 166 16.28 28.08 -1.75
N LEU A 167 15.03 28.52 -1.96
CA LEU A 167 14.74 29.94 -2.18
C LEU A 167 14.97 30.77 -0.91
N TYR A 168 14.68 30.23 0.27
CA TYR A 168 14.97 30.92 1.51
C TYR A 168 16.48 31.05 1.72
N LEU A 169 17.27 30.00 1.42
CA LEU A 169 18.73 30.10 1.44
C LEU A 169 19.26 31.18 0.48
N LEU A 170 18.69 31.30 -0.71
CA LEU A 170 19.04 32.33 -1.69
C LEU A 170 18.73 33.74 -1.17
N VAL A 171 17.55 33.94 -0.57
CA VAL A 171 17.17 35.22 0.04
C VAL A 171 18.09 35.57 1.21
N THR A 172 18.39 34.61 2.09
CA THR A 172 19.30 34.85 3.23
C THR A 172 20.71 35.23 2.75
N ALA A 173 21.23 34.58 1.70
CA ALA A 173 22.53 34.92 1.12
C ALA A 173 22.55 36.35 0.54
N ILE A 174 21.49 36.76 -0.16
CA ILE A 174 21.37 38.14 -0.71
C ILE A 174 21.35 39.17 0.42
N VAL A 175 20.61 38.92 1.51
CA VAL A 175 20.54 39.83 2.66
C VAL A 175 21.91 40.00 3.32
N ILE A 176 22.68 38.91 3.48
CA ILE A 176 24.05 38.97 4.05
C ILE A 176 24.97 39.82 3.17
N VAL A 177 24.90 39.67 1.85
CA VAL A 177 25.70 40.47 0.91
C VAL A 177 25.33 41.96 0.99
N ILE A 178 24.04 42.29 1.07
CA ILE A 178 23.60 43.68 1.21
C ILE A 178 24.10 44.29 2.52
N ILE A 179 24.02 43.56 3.64
CA ILE A 179 24.54 44.02 4.93
C ILE A 179 26.05 44.31 4.84
N ALA A 180 26.82 43.42 4.21
CA ALA A 180 28.27 43.60 4.03
C ALA A 180 28.65 44.74 3.07
N ILE A 181 27.72 45.22 2.23
CA ILE A 181 27.94 46.40 1.37
C ILE A 181 27.59 47.70 2.11
N VAL A 182 26.64 47.64 3.04
CA VAL A 182 26.12 48.81 3.78
C VAL A 182 26.93 49.10 5.05
N PHE A 183 27.53 48.08 5.67
CA PHE A 183 28.39 48.19 6.86
C PHE A 183 29.85 47.91 6.50
#